data_AF-A0A7C5CIS9-F1
#
_entry.id   AF-A0A7C5CIS9-F1
#
_cell.length_a   1.000
_cell.length_b   1.000
_cell.length_c   1.000
_cell.angle_alpha   90.00
_cell.angle_beta   90.00
_cell.angle_gamma   90.00
#
_symmetry.space_group_name_H-M   'P 1'
#
loop_
_entity.id
_entity.type
_entity.pdbx_description
1 polymer ?
#
loop_
_entity_poly.entity_id
_entity_poly.type
_entity_poly.pdbx_seq_one_letter_code
_entity_poly.pdbx_strand_id
1 'polypeptide(L)'
;MTKRIIIILGILCCFGQVSGFGKKARPRMDDEAFINLYVQLAHATEENLADSVKLHNAQEEIFKRSGFTRRDFDAYMIELDKQPERWAKIWERISEELEKLKPQQADSTKKSNVLPEPSVPPALQKH
;
A
#
# COMPACT_ATOMS: atom_id res chain seq x y z
N MET A 1 -45.69 -40.32 13.38
CA MET A 1 -45.04 -39.36 12.44
C MET A 1 -44.24 -38.25 13.14
N THR A 2 -43.93 -38.34 14.44
CA THR A 2 -43.34 -37.25 15.24
C THR A 2 -41.82 -37.35 15.45
N LYS A 3 -41.19 -38.51 15.20
CA LYS A 3 -39.75 -38.73 15.49
C LYS A 3 -38.80 -38.22 14.40
N ARG A 4 -39.28 -37.91 13.19
CA ARG A 4 -38.44 -37.44 12.06
C ARG A 4 -38.22 -35.92 12.03
N ILE A 5 -39.07 -35.15 12.73
CA ILE A 5 -39.00 -33.68 12.75
C ILE A 5 -37.89 -33.18 13.69
N ILE A 6 -37.60 -33.92 14.77
CA ILE A 6 -36.61 -33.52 15.79
C ILE A 6 -35.17 -33.55 15.22
N ILE A 7 -34.89 -34.44 14.26
CA ILE A 7 -33.55 -34.58 13.67
C ILE A 7 -33.22 -33.41 12.74
N ILE A 8 -34.22 -32.80 12.10
CA ILE A 8 -34.01 -31.67 11.16
C ILE A 8 -33.78 -30.35 11.93
N LEU A 9 -34.38 -30.18 13.11
CA LEU A 9 -34.14 -29.00 13.95
C LEU A 9 -32.76 -29.00 14.66
N GLY A 10 -32.16 -30.18 14.88
CA GLY A 10 -30.84 -30.27 15.52
C GLY A 10 -29.67 -29.87 14.60
N ILE A 11 -29.79 -30.12 13.29
CA ILE A 11 -28.72 -29.88 12.31
C ILE A 11 -28.70 -28.41 11.85
N LEU A 12 -29.83 -27.71 11.93
CA LEU A 12 -29.91 -26.29 11.53
C LEU A 12 -29.33 -25.33 12.58
N CYS A 13 -29.14 -25.77 13.83
CA CYS A 13 -28.58 -24.92 14.90
C CYS A 13 -27.04 -24.83 14.89
N CYS A 14 -26.33 -25.74 14.23
CA CYS A 14 -24.86 -25.73 14.21
C CYS A 14 -24.24 -24.81 13.14
N PHE A 15 -25.03 -24.28 12.19
CA PHE A 15 -24.53 -23.38 11.16
C PHE A 15 -24.56 -21.88 11.55
N GLY A 16 -25.03 -21.55 12.76
CA GLY A 16 -25.20 -20.16 13.20
C GLY A 16 -24.05 -19.55 14.02
N GLN A 17 -23.01 -20.31 14.39
CA GLN A 17 -21.98 -19.83 15.34
C GLN A 17 -20.55 -19.98 14.84
N VAL A 18 -20.20 -19.36 13.71
CA VAL A 18 -18.79 -18.98 13.45
C VAL A 18 -18.74 -17.62 12.77
N SER A 19 -19.05 -16.55 13.49
CA SER A 19 -18.66 -15.18 13.08
C SER A 19 -18.58 -14.23 14.28
N GLY A 20 -18.08 -14.76 15.40
CA GLY A 20 -17.59 -13.94 16.51
C GLY A 20 -16.08 -13.73 16.39
N PHE A 21 -15.58 -13.29 15.22
CA PHE A 21 -14.22 -12.79 15.13
C PHE A 21 -14.17 -11.50 15.95
N GLY A 22 -13.72 -11.62 17.20
CA GLY A 22 -13.43 -10.48 18.06
C GLY A 22 -12.64 -9.48 17.25
N LYS A 23 -13.18 -8.26 17.11
CA LYS A 23 -12.48 -7.13 16.52
C LYS A 23 -11.30 -6.83 17.46
N LYS A 24 -10.20 -7.56 17.31
CA LYS A 24 -8.90 -7.08 17.80
C LYS A 24 -8.77 -5.69 17.22
N ALA A 25 -8.71 -4.67 18.08
CA ALA A 25 -8.53 -3.30 17.67
C ALA A 25 -7.28 -3.28 16.79
N ARG A 26 -7.47 -3.12 15.49
CA ARG A 26 -6.35 -3.06 14.57
C ARG A 26 -5.60 -1.77 14.89
N PRO A 27 -4.26 -1.79 14.91
CA PRO A 27 -3.51 -0.57 15.07
C PRO A 27 -3.93 0.42 13.98
N ARG A 28 -4.15 1.68 14.36
CA ARG A 28 -4.40 2.74 13.39
C ARG A 28 -3.10 2.97 12.63
N MET A 29 -3.18 3.05 11.31
CA MET A 29 -2.03 3.38 10.48
C MET A 29 -1.54 4.80 10.79
N ASP A 30 -0.23 4.97 10.97
CA ASP A 30 0.44 6.25 11.13
C ASP A 30 1.40 6.51 9.94
N ASP A 31 2.06 7.67 9.94
CA ASP A 31 2.86 8.11 8.79
C ASP A 31 4.00 7.12 8.52
N GLU A 32 4.69 6.63 9.57
CA GLU A 32 5.81 5.70 9.41
C GLU A 32 5.36 4.32 8.92
N ALA A 33 4.29 3.79 9.48
CA ALA A 33 3.70 2.54 9.03
C ALA A 33 3.25 2.62 7.57
N PHE A 34 2.65 3.74 7.16
CA PHE A 34 2.25 3.98 5.79
C PHE A 34 3.45 4.06 4.84
N ILE A 35 4.47 4.87 5.18
CA ILE A 35 5.68 5.03 4.37
C ILE A 35 6.34 3.67 4.15
N ASN A 36 6.57 2.91 5.23
CA ASN A 36 7.22 1.61 5.16
C ASN A 36 6.42 0.62 4.27
N LEU A 37 5.10 0.57 4.46
CA LEU A 37 4.23 -0.29 3.67
C LEU A 37 4.21 0.13 2.18
N TYR A 38 4.13 1.43 1.90
CA TYR A 38 4.17 1.96 0.53
C TYR A 38 5.46 1.57 -0.19
N VAL A 39 6.60 1.77 0.47
CA VAL A 39 7.94 1.46 -0.08
C VAL A 39 8.05 -0.03 -0.41
N GLN A 40 7.60 -0.92 0.50
CA GLN A 40 7.60 -2.35 0.24
C GLN A 40 6.72 -2.73 -0.97
N LEU A 41 5.54 -2.13 -1.09
CA LEU A 41 4.62 -2.38 -2.22
C LEU A 41 5.20 -1.87 -3.54
N ALA A 42 5.83 -0.70 -3.54
CA ALA A 42 6.49 -0.13 -4.71
C ALA A 42 7.66 -1.02 -5.16
N HIS A 43 8.51 -1.44 -4.24
CA HIS A 43 9.63 -2.35 -4.52
C HIS A 43 9.13 -3.70 -5.08
N ALA A 44 8.12 -4.31 -4.45
CA ALA A 44 7.55 -5.57 -4.95
C ALA A 44 6.93 -5.42 -6.34
N THR A 45 6.39 -4.24 -6.66
CA THR A 45 5.88 -3.91 -7.99
C THR A 45 7.01 -3.89 -9.01
N GLU A 46 8.12 -3.19 -8.72
CA GLU A 46 9.30 -3.14 -9.58
C GLU A 46 9.91 -4.53 -9.83
N GLU A 47 10.05 -5.35 -8.78
CA GLU A 47 10.63 -6.70 -8.89
C GLU A 47 9.76 -7.69 -9.67
N ASN A 48 8.44 -7.47 -9.74
CA ASN A 48 7.49 -8.43 -10.29
C ASN A 48 6.65 -7.87 -11.45
N LEU A 49 7.10 -6.80 -12.13
CA LEU A 49 6.38 -6.16 -13.25
C LEU A 49 5.96 -7.14 -14.36
N ALA A 50 6.76 -8.18 -14.60
CA ALA A 50 6.53 -9.15 -15.67
C ALA A 50 5.60 -10.31 -15.28
N ASP A 51 5.30 -10.49 -13.98
CA ASP A 51 4.54 -11.64 -13.47
C ASP A 51 3.48 -11.17 -12.48
N SER A 52 2.26 -11.01 -12.98
CA SER A 52 1.12 -10.51 -12.20
C SER A 52 0.71 -11.44 -11.06
N VAL A 53 0.94 -12.76 -11.19
CA VAL A 53 0.63 -13.72 -10.13
C VAL A 53 1.65 -13.60 -9.00
N LYS A 54 2.94 -13.49 -9.33
CA LYS A 54 3.97 -13.24 -8.31
C LYS A 54 3.79 -11.89 -7.64
N LEU A 55 3.46 -10.84 -8.39
CA LEU A 55 3.16 -9.52 -7.84
C LEU A 55 2.01 -9.59 -6.83
N HIS A 56 0.90 -10.23 -7.20
CA HIS A 56 -0.23 -10.39 -6.31
C HIS A 56 0.15 -11.12 -5.01
N ASN A 57 0.86 -12.25 -5.12
CA ASN A 57 1.31 -13.01 -3.95
C ASN A 57 2.27 -12.20 -3.07
N ALA A 58 3.19 -11.42 -3.66
CA ALA A 58 4.10 -10.55 -2.93
C ALA A 58 3.34 -9.47 -2.16
N GLN A 59 2.35 -8.81 -2.80
CA GLN A 59 1.52 -7.80 -2.17
C GLN A 59 0.71 -8.38 -1.00
N GLU A 60 0.09 -9.55 -1.16
CA GLU A 60 -0.66 -10.21 -0.09
C GLU A 60 0.23 -10.55 1.12
N GLU A 61 1.44 -11.05 0.88
CA GLU A 61 2.39 -11.35 1.95
C GLU A 61 2.89 -10.07 2.66
N ILE A 62 3.10 -8.97 1.94
CA ILE A 62 3.44 -7.67 2.53
C ILE A 62 2.32 -7.20 3.46
N PHE A 63 1.06 -7.20 3.02
CA PHE A 63 -0.07 -6.80 3.86
C PHE A 63 -0.18 -7.69 5.10
N LYS A 64 -0.09 -9.02 4.93
CA LYS A 64 -0.14 -9.98 6.03
C LYS A 64 0.94 -9.74 7.08
N ARG A 65 2.18 -9.45 6.67
CA ARG A 65 3.31 -9.16 7.57
C ARG A 65 3.17 -7.82 8.27
N SER A 66 2.66 -6.81 7.57
CA SER A 66 2.45 -5.46 8.12
C SER A 66 1.34 -5.40 9.17
N GLY A 67 0.41 -6.36 9.17
CA GLY A 67 -0.78 -6.34 10.02
C GLY A 67 -1.87 -5.38 9.55
N PHE A 68 -1.62 -4.65 8.45
CA PHE A 68 -2.59 -3.78 7.78
C PHE A 68 -3.25 -4.49 6.61
N THR A 69 -4.48 -4.10 6.30
CA THR A 69 -5.18 -4.56 5.10
C THR A 69 -5.14 -3.51 4.01
N ARG A 70 -5.43 -3.94 2.78
CA ARG A 70 -5.60 -3.05 1.64
C ARG A 70 -6.56 -1.89 1.94
N ARG A 71 -7.65 -2.17 2.66
CA ARG A 71 -8.62 -1.15 3.10
C ARG A 71 -8.01 -0.11 4.05
N ASP A 72 -7.16 -0.54 4.97
CA ASP A 72 -6.51 0.37 5.93
C ASP A 72 -5.57 1.32 5.18
N PHE A 73 -4.81 0.80 4.22
CA PHE A 73 -3.94 1.57 3.34
C PHE A 73 -4.71 2.56 2.45
N ASP A 74 -5.74 2.09 1.74
CA ASP A 74 -6.54 2.94 0.85
C ASP A 74 -7.27 4.05 1.64
N ALA A 75 -7.79 3.72 2.83
CA ALA A 75 -8.41 4.71 3.72
C ALA A 75 -7.41 5.77 4.18
N TYR A 76 -6.16 5.37 4.44
CA TYR A 76 -5.10 6.29 4.82
C TYR A 76 -4.70 7.22 3.66
N MET A 77 -4.61 6.71 2.43
CA MET A 77 -4.41 7.55 1.25
C MET A 77 -5.51 8.61 1.11
N ILE A 78 -6.78 8.22 1.26
CA ILE A 78 -7.92 9.16 1.22
C ILE A 78 -7.84 10.19 2.36
N GLU A 79 -7.29 9.84 3.52
CA GLU A 79 -7.04 10.80 4.60
C GLU A 79 -5.98 11.84 4.19
N LEU A 80 -4.91 11.39 3.54
CA LEU A 80 -3.79 12.24 3.12
C LEU A 80 -4.13 13.16 1.95
N ASP A 81 -4.99 12.73 1.02
CA ASP A 81 -5.48 13.58 -0.08
C ASP A 81 -6.18 14.85 0.43
N LYS A 82 -6.71 14.83 1.66
CA LYS A 82 -7.35 15.99 2.31
C LYS A 82 -6.34 16.96 2.92
N GLN A 83 -5.07 16.58 3.01
CA GLN A 83 -4.00 17.32 3.70
C GLN A 83 -2.75 17.41 2.79
N PRO A 84 -2.78 18.22 1.73
CA PRO A 84 -1.74 18.25 0.70
C PRO A 84 -0.34 18.58 1.26
N GLU A 85 -0.24 19.44 2.28
CA GLU A 85 1.04 19.76 2.93
C GLU A 85 1.63 18.55 3.67
N ARG A 86 0.80 17.75 4.34
CA ARG A 86 1.24 16.52 5.01
C ARG A 86 1.59 15.46 3.97
N TRP A 87 0.81 15.37 2.90
CA TRP A 87 1.09 14.46 1.80
C TRP A 87 2.44 14.73 1.14
N ALA A 88 2.77 16.01 0.89
CA ALA A 88 4.07 16.39 0.35
C ALA A 88 5.25 15.92 1.22
N LYS A 89 5.16 16.07 2.55
CA LYS A 89 6.20 15.61 3.49
C LYS A 89 6.33 14.09 3.53
N ILE A 90 5.22 13.37 3.47
CA ILE A 90 5.21 11.91 3.42
C ILE A 90 5.81 11.43 2.10
N TRP A 91 5.47 12.08 0.99
CA TRP A 91 5.98 11.76 -0.33
C TRP A 91 7.50 11.96 -0.42
N GLU A 92 8.02 13.05 0.16
CA GLU A 92 9.47 13.30 0.28
C GLU A 92 10.17 12.12 0.97
N ARG A 93 9.65 11.67 2.12
CA ARG A 93 10.20 10.50 2.82
C ARG A 93 10.09 9.20 2.01
N ILE A 94 8.98 8.97 1.31
CA ILE A 94 8.83 7.81 0.43
C ILE A 94 9.91 7.83 -0.66
N SER A 95 10.14 8.99 -1.28
CA SER A 95 11.17 9.14 -2.30
C SER A 95 12.57 8.87 -1.77
N GLU A 96 12.92 9.40 -0.60
CA GLU A 96 14.20 9.13 0.06
C GLU A 96 14.41 7.64 0.33
N GLU A 97 13.39 6.95 0.85
CA GLU A 97 13.49 5.51 1.14
C GLU A 97 13.62 4.68 -0.14
N LEU A 98 12.88 5.03 -1.21
CA LEU A 98 13.02 4.36 -2.50
C LEU A 98 14.39 4.60 -3.15
N GLU A 99 14.96 5.80 -2.99
CA GLU A 99 16.32 6.09 -3.47
C GLU A 99 17.38 5.25 -2.77
N LYS A 100 17.25 5.00 -1.47
CA LYS A 100 18.15 4.12 -0.70
C LYS A 100 18.12 2.67 -1.19
N LEU A 101 16.98 2.22 -1.72
CA LEU A 101 16.81 0.87 -2.25
C LEU A 101 17.36 0.69 -3.67
N LYS A 102 17.57 1.79 -4.42
CA LYS A 102 18.22 1.70 -5.72
C LYS A 102 19.68 1.27 -5.50
N PRO A 103 20.16 0.22 -6.18
CA PRO A 103 21.57 -0.12 -6.12
C PRO A 103 22.37 1.10 -6.59
N GLN A 104 23.30 1.58 -5.76
CA GLN A 104 24.17 2.71 -6.07
C GLN A 104 24.86 2.49 -7.43
N GLN A 105 24.26 2.98 -8.51
CA GLN A 105 25.00 3.25 -9.72
C GLN A 105 25.81 4.52 -9.46
N ALA A 106 27.03 4.27 -8.98
CA ALA A 106 28.23 5.05 -9.21
C ALA A 106 28.01 6.57 -9.30
N ASP A 107 28.21 7.22 -8.16
CA ASP A 107 28.55 8.63 -8.06
C ASP A 107 29.95 8.88 -8.69
N SER A 108 30.01 8.73 -10.01
CA SER A 108 31.16 8.98 -10.88
C SER A 108 30.71 9.71 -12.13
N THR A 109 29.90 10.76 -11.96
CA THR A 109 29.86 11.85 -12.95
C THR A 109 30.30 13.14 -12.27
N LYS A 110 31.59 13.15 -11.93
CA LYS A 110 32.36 14.36 -11.64
C LYS A 110 32.35 15.24 -12.90
N LYS A 111 31.74 16.43 -12.80
CA LYS A 111 32.13 17.66 -13.51
C LYS A 111 31.99 17.64 -15.05
N SER A 112 30.79 17.97 -15.55
CA SER A 112 30.66 18.67 -16.82
C SER A 112 29.74 19.86 -16.66
N ASN A 113 30.32 21.06 -16.74
CA ASN A 113 29.62 22.32 -16.94
C ASN A 113 28.79 22.23 -18.22
N VAL A 114 27.48 22.01 -18.10
CA VAL A 114 26.52 22.45 -19.11
C VAL A 114 25.33 23.03 -18.36
N LEU A 115 25.27 24.36 -18.36
CA LEU A 115 24.15 25.16 -17.90
C LEU A 115 22.89 24.72 -18.68
N PRO A 116 21.82 24.22 -18.03
CA PRO A 116 20.55 24.08 -18.72
C PRO A 116 19.90 25.47 -18.83
N GLU A 117 19.68 25.86 -20.08
CA GLU A 117 18.82 26.94 -20.53
C GLU A 117 17.47 26.93 -19.78
N PRO A 118 16.91 28.08 -19.37
CA PRO A 118 15.64 28.12 -18.65
C PRO A 118 14.48 27.70 -19.57
N SER A 119 14.05 26.44 -19.44
CA SER A 119 12.84 25.92 -20.06
C SER A 119 11.61 26.58 -19.43
N VAL A 120 11.02 27.52 -20.16
CA VAL A 120 9.78 28.22 -19.79
C VAL A 120 8.62 27.20 -19.63
N PRO A 121 7.80 27.28 -18.57
CA PRO A 121 6.66 26.38 -18.37
C PRO A 121 5.57 26.59 -19.45
N PRO A 122 4.84 25.53 -19.86
CA PRO A 122 3.91 25.52 -21.00
C PRO A 122 2.61 26.32 -20.81
N ALA A 123 2.52 27.19 -19.81
CA ALA A 123 1.31 27.96 -19.49
C ALA A 123 1.14 29.27 -20.29
N LEU A 124 2.00 29.55 -21.28
CA LEU A 124 1.97 30.78 -22.09
C LEU A 124 2.07 30.53 -23.60
N GLN A 125 1.46 29.45 -24.10
CA GLN A 125 1.12 29.32 -25.52
C GLN A 125 -0.40 29.39 -25.66
N LYS A 126 -0.95 30.62 -25.59
CA LYS A 126 -2.34 30.89 -25.99
C LYS A 126 -2.36 31.24 -27.48
N HIS A 127 -3.37 30.73 -28.17
CA HIS A 127 -3.81 31.13 -29.51
C HIS A 127 -4.04 32.64 -29.62
#